data_AF-V7BN69-F1
#
_entry.id   AF-V7BN69-F1
#
_cell.length_a   1.000
_cell.length_b   1.000
_cell.length_c   1.000
_cell.angle_alpha   90.00
_cell.angle_beta   90.00
_cell.angle_gamma   90.00
#
_symmetry.space_group_name_H-M   'P 1'
#
loop_
_entity.id
_entity.type
_entity.pdbx_description
1 polymer ?
#
loop_
_entity_poly.entity_id
_entity_poly.type
_entity_poly.pdbx_seq_one_letter_code
_entity_poly.pdbx_strand_id
1 'polypeptide(L)'
;MPSLQTALPPELANNAIRLYRECLRRAKYIGSRKHNTQLLVDMVRQQFKTHKHETDPEKIQKLKDDAARGLINHILYESEQMTGSKFSKTKQPNL
;
A
#
# COMPACT_ATOMS: atom_id res chain seq x y z
N MET A 1 15.87 -7.11 -10.21
CA MET A 1 14.53 -6.57 -9.86
C MET A 1 14.76 -5.21 -9.22
N PRO A 2 14.24 -4.09 -9.74
CA PRO A 2 14.36 -2.82 -9.03
C PRO A 2 13.58 -2.94 -7.72
N SER A 3 14.24 -2.65 -6.60
CA SER A 3 13.64 -2.66 -5.28
C SER A 3 12.50 -1.63 -5.22
N LEU A 4 11.44 -1.94 -4.47
CA LEU A 4 10.24 -1.09 -4.28
C LEU A 4 10.51 0.29 -3.63
N GLN A 5 11.78 0.64 -3.42
CA GLN A 5 12.23 1.88 -2.82
C GLN A 5 11.90 3.13 -3.65
N THR A 6 11.47 3.00 -4.91
CA THR A 6 11.27 4.14 -5.81
C THR A 6 9.86 4.74 -5.82
N ALA A 7 8.85 4.10 -5.20
CA ALA A 7 7.45 4.54 -5.32
C ALA A 7 6.84 5.10 -4.02
N LEU A 8 7.41 4.80 -2.85
CA LEU A 8 7.02 5.39 -1.57
C LEU A 8 8.27 5.94 -0.87
N PRO A 9 8.19 7.10 -0.20
CA PRO A 9 9.33 7.62 0.56
C PRO A 9 9.81 6.55 1.55
N PRO A 10 11.12 6.25 1.62
CA PRO A 10 11.65 5.21 2.49
C PRO A 10 11.27 5.46 3.96
N GLU A 11 11.14 6.73 4.35
CA GLU A 11 10.67 7.11 5.69
C GLU A 11 9.24 6.64 6.02
N LEU A 12 8.38 6.52 5.02
CA LEU A 12 7.00 6.05 5.18
C LEU A 12 6.95 4.53 5.32
N ALA A 13 7.73 3.82 4.49
CA ALA A 13 7.82 2.36 4.51
C ALA A 13 8.54 1.84 5.77
N ASN A 14 9.59 2.54 6.21
CA ASN A 14 10.39 2.15 7.37
C ASN A 14 9.63 2.33 8.70
N ASN A 15 8.70 3.29 8.77
CA ASN A 15 7.92 3.59 9.96
C ASN A 15 6.52 2.99 9.90
N ALA A 16 6.31 1.90 10.65
CA ALA A 16 5.03 1.16 10.69
C ALA A 16 3.83 2.05 11.07
N ILE A 17 4.02 3.08 11.92
CA ILE A 17 2.94 3.99 12.33
C ILE A 17 2.55 4.92 11.18
N ARG A 18 3.53 5.44 10.43
CA ARG A 18 3.25 6.27 9.24
C ARG A 18 2.54 5.45 8.17
N LEU A 19 3.02 4.24 7.90
CA LEU A 19 2.41 3.31 6.95
C LEU A 19 0.97 2.97 7.35
N TYR A 20 0.72 2.67 8.62
CA TYR A 20 -0.62 2.42 9.15
C TYR A 20 -1.58 3.60 8.90
N ARG A 21 -1.15 4.83 9.21
CA ARG A 21 -1.95 6.05 8.98
C ARG A 21 -2.27 6.25 7.50
N GLU A 22 -1.32 5.95 6.62
CA GLU A 22 -1.53 6.05 5.18
C GLU A 22 -2.55 5.01 4.69
N CYS A 23 -2.41 3.75 5.12
CA CYS A 23 -3.38 2.68 4.84
C CYS A 23 -4.79 3.07 5.30
N LEU A 24 -4.93 3.65 6.50
CA LEU A 24 -6.22 4.14 6.99
C LEU A 24 -6.79 5.29 6.17
N ARG A 25 -5.96 6.27 5.79
CA ARG A 25 -6.39 7.40 4.96
C ARG A 25 -6.92 6.89 3.62
N ARG A 26 -6.19 5.97 3.00
CA ARG A 26 -6.58 5.35 1.73
C ARG A 26 -7.87 4.53 1.89
N ALA A 27 -7.97 3.69 2.91
CA ALA A 27 -9.18 2.89 3.16
C ALA A 27 -10.42 3.76 3.36
N LYS A 28 -10.31 4.88 4.09
CA LYS A 28 -11.40 5.85 4.26
C LYS A 28 -11.84 6.44 2.94
N TYR A 29 -10.88 6.84 2.10
CA TYR A 29 -11.13 7.42 0.79
C TYR A 29 -11.79 6.44 -0.18
N ILE A 30 -11.30 5.19 -0.24
CA ILE A 30 -11.93 4.14 -1.06
C ILE A 30 -13.34 3.87 -0.57
N GLY A 31 -13.49 3.72 0.75
CA GLY A 31 -14.76 3.33 1.33
C GLY A 31 -15.83 4.40 1.25
N SER A 32 -15.47 5.68 1.27
CA SER A 32 -16.44 6.77 1.10
C SER A 32 -17.02 6.78 -0.32
N ARG A 33 -16.24 6.36 -1.33
CA ARG A 33 -16.69 6.20 -2.72
C ARG A 33 -17.54 4.94 -2.96
N LYS A 34 -17.44 3.93 -2.08
CA LYS A 34 -18.09 2.62 -2.24
C LYS A 34 -19.08 2.28 -1.11
N HIS A 35 -19.38 3.24 -0.23
CA HIS A 35 -20.24 3.10 0.95
C HIS A 35 -19.88 1.94 1.89
N ASN A 36 -18.59 1.56 1.96
CA ASN A 36 -18.09 0.44 2.77
C ASN A 36 -16.88 0.82 3.65
N THR A 37 -16.76 2.09 4.01
CA THR A 37 -15.65 2.65 4.82
C THR A 37 -15.33 1.83 6.06
N GLN A 38 -16.34 1.46 6.85
CA GLN A 38 -16.12 0.78 8.12
C GLN A 38 -15.41 -0.56 7.91
N LEU A 39 -15.88 -1.35 6.93
CA LEU A 39 -15.32 -2.66 6.60
C LEU A 39 -13.85 -2.54 6.17
N LEU A 40 -13.52 -1.60 5.27
CA LEU A 40 -12.14 -1.42 4.79
C LEU A 40 -11.21 -0.91 5.90
N VAL A 41 -11.68 0.00 6.74
CA VAL A 41 -10.92 0.52 7.89
C VAL A 41 -10.65 -0.59 8.90
N ASP A 42 -11.65 -1.41 9.21
CA ASP A 42 -11.51 -2.50 10.16
C ASP A 42 -10.60 -3.61 9.64
N MET A 43 -10.64 -3.90 8.33
CA MET A 43 -9.70 -4.83 7.69
C MET A 43 -8.25 -4.37 7.87
N VAL A 44 -7.95 -3.09 7.61
CA VAL A 44 -6.60 -2.52 7.82
C VAL A 44 -6.22 -2.59 9.31
N ARG A 45 -7.13 -2.24 10.21
CA ARG A 45 -6.89 -2.33 11.67
C ARG A 45 -6.56 -3.74 12.11
N GLN A 46 -7.32 -4.73 11.66
CA GLN A 46 -7.12 -6.13 12.02
C GLN A 46 -5.76 -6.62 11.55
N GLN A 47 -5.36 -6.33 10.30
CA GLN A 47 -4.06 -6.77 9.78
C GLN A 47 -2.87 -6.25 10.61
N PHE A 48 -2.90 -4.98 11.01
CA PHE A 48 -1.86 -4.39 11.87
C PHE A 48 -1.94 -4.90 13.32
N LYS A 49 -3.14 -5.17 13.83
CA LYS A 49 -3.34 -5.71 15.18
C LYS A 49 -2.82 -7.15 15.28
N THR A 50 -3.10 -8.00 14.29
CA THR A 50 -2.66 -9.41 14.25
C THR A 50 -1.15 -9.52 14.33
N HIS A 51 -0.43 -8.64 13.62
CA HIS A 51 1.04 -8.66 13.57
C HIS A 51 1.71 -7.69 14.55
N LYS A 52 0.97 -7.15 15.53
CA LYS A 52 1.49 -6.15 16.49
C LYS A 52 2.68 -6.66 17.32
N HIS A 53 2.70 -7.96 17.60
CA HIS A 53 3.69 -8.61 18.45
C HIS A 53 4.73 -9.41 17.67
N GLU A 54 4.82 -9.21 16.36
CA GLU A 54 5.87 -9.83 15.57
C GLU A 54 7.22 -9.25 15.95
N THR A 55 8.19 -10.14 16.15
CA THR A 55 9.57 -9.79 16.54
C THR A 55 10.58 -10.16 15.46
N ASP A 56 10.20 -10.95 14.47
CA ASP A 56 11.05 -11.33 13.35
C ASP A 56 11.25 -10.14 12.39
N PRO A 57 12.49 -9.63 12.25
CA PRO A 57 12.78 -8.47 11.41
C PRO A 57 12.46 -8.69 9.94
N GLU A 58 12.68 -9.90 9.40
CA GLU A 58 12.41 -10.20 7.99
C GLU A 58 10.90 -10.21 7.72
N LYS A 59 10.13 -10.85 8.61
CA LYS A 59 8.66 -10.86 8.53
C LYS A 59 8.07 -9.46 8.68
N ILE A 60 8.58 -8.65 9.61
CA ILE A 60 8.14 -7.25 9.78
C ILE A 60 8.40 -6.46 8.49
N GLN A 61 9.58 -6.60 7.89
CA GLN A 61 9.92 -5.89 6.66
C GLN A 61 9.02 -6.35 5.50
N LYS A 62 8.79 -7.66 5.37
CA LYS A 62 7.87 -8.20 4.36
C LYS A 62 6.44 -7.65 4.51
N LEU A 63 5.91 -7.60 5.74
CA LEU A 63 4.59 -7.03 6.02
C LEU A 63 4.50 -5.55 5.65
N LYS A 64 5.56 -4.78 5.93
CA LYS A 64 5.65 -3.37 5.52
C LYS A 64 5.67 -3.24 4.00
N ASP A 65 6.48 -4.04 3.31
CA ASP A 65 6.58 -4.04 1.86
C ASP A 65 5.24 -4.41 1.19
N ASP A 66 4.52 -5.39 1.74
CA ASP A 66 3.21 -5.80 1.22
C ASP A 66 2.14 -4.72 1.42
N ALA A 67 2.13 -4.05 2.58
CA ALA A 67 1.23 -2.92 2.82
C ALA A 67 1.58 -1.71 1.92
N ALA A 68 2.87 -1.43 1.73
CA ALA A 68 3.37 -0.39 0.83
C ALA A 68 2.96 -0.68 -0.63
N ARG A 69 3.12 -1.92 -1.10
CA ARG A 69 2.63 -2.37 -2.42
C ARG A 69 1.13 -2.18 -2.55
N GLY A 70 0.35 -2.55 -1.54
CA GLY A 70 -1.11 -2.36 -1.54
C GLY A 70 -1.52 -0.90 -1.75
N LEU A 71 -0.83 0.03 -1.08
CA LEU A 71 -1.02 1.47 -1.27
C LEU A 71 -0.70 1.92 -2.69
N ILE A 72 0.50 1.58 -3.19
CA ILE A 72 0.96 1.94 -4.53
C ILE A 72 0.01 1.42 -5.59
N ASN A 73 -0.38 0.13 -5.50
CA ASN A 73 -1.27 -0.49 -6.47
C ASN A 73 -2.61 0.26 -6.55
N HIS A 74 -3.16 0.68 -5.40
CA HIS A 74 -4.38 1.46 -5.44
C HIS A 74 -4.16 2.89 -5.98
N ILE A 75 -3.02 3.53 -5.70
CA ILE A 75 -2.68 4.86 -6.26
C ILE A 75 -2.56 4.78 -7.78
N LEU A 76 -1.85 3.78 -8.30
CA LEU A 76 -1.70 3.55 -9.74
C LEU A 76 -3.05 3.26 -10.40
N TYR A 77 -3.83 2.32 -9.87
CA TYR A 77 -5.18 2.01 -10.37
C TYR A 77 -6.04 3.28 -10.44
N GLU A 78 -6.02 4.10 -9.39
CA GLU A 78 -6.78 5.34 -9.40
C GLU A 78 -6.27 6.36 -10.43
N SER A 79 -4.95 6.50 -10.57
CA SER A 79 -4.36 7.41 -11.56
C SER A 79 -4.71 7.02 -13.00
N GLU A 80 -4.79 5.72 -13.29
CA GLU A 80 -5.25 5.21 -14.59
C GLU A 80 -6.72 5.55 -14.84
N GLN A 81 -7.57 5.42 -13.82
CA GLN A 81 -8.98 5.78 -13.91
C GLN A 81 -9.21 7.30 -14.11
N MET A 82 -8.35 8.15 -13.53
CA MET A 82 -8.47 9.61 -13.64
C MET A 82 -7.90 10.17 -14.96
N THR A 83 -6.81 9.59 -15.48
CA THR A 83 -6.14 10.10 -16.69
C THR A 83 -6.62 9.45 -17.99
N GLY A 84 -7.44 8.38 -17.91
CA GLY A 84 -7.92 7.60 -19.07
C GLY A 84 -6.80 6.90 -19.85
N SER A 85 -5.55 7.07 -19.42
CA SER A 85 -4.35 6.52 -20.03
C SER A 85 -3.89 5.36 -19.17
N LYS A 86 -4.00 4.12 -19.68
CA LYS A 86 -3.34 2.97 -19.04
C LYS A 86 -1.86 3.30 -19.01
N PHE A 87 -1.20 3.18 -17.85
CA PHE A 87 0.25 3.24 -17.83
C PHE A 87 0.71 2.05 -18.68
N SER A 88 1.12 2.33 -19.92
CA SER A 88 1.62 1.33 -20.83
C SER A 88 2.77 0.65 -20.11
N LYS A 89 2.59 -0.64 -19.80
CA LYS A 89 3.66 -1.50 -19.30
C LYS A 89 4.83 -1.32 -20.26
N THR A 90 5.79 -0.48 -19.91
CA THR A 90 7.04 -0.36 -20.63
C THR A 90 7.63 -1.75 -20.63
N LYS A 91 7.64 -2.37 -21.81
CA LYS A 91 8.32 -3.62 -22.07
C LYS A 91 9.72 -3.48 -21.47
N GLN A 92 10.06 -4.37 -20.54
CA GLN A 92 11.45 -4.54 -20.15
C GLN A 92 12.25 -4.79 -21.44
N PRO A 93 13.31 -4.01 -21.74
CA PRO A 93 14.22 -4.40 -22.79
C PRO A 93 14.92 -5.67 -22.31
N ASN A 94 14.76 -6.74 -23.08
CA ASN A 94 15.63 -7.91 -22.98
C ASN A 94 17.07 -7.46 -23.19
N LEU A 95 17.92 -7.60 -22.17
CA LEU A 95 19.35 -7.82 -22.30
C LEU A 95 19.76 -8.87 -21.26
#